data_AF-A0A9D1GP04-F1
#
_entry.id   AF-A0A9D1GP04-F1
#
_cell.length_a   1.000
_cell.length_b   1.000
_cell.length_c   1.000
_cell.angle_alpha   90.00
_cell.angle_beta   90.00
_cell.angle_gamma   90.00
#
_symmetry.space_group_name_H-M   'P 1'
#
loop_
_entity.id
_entity.type
_entity.pdbx_description
1 polymer ?
#
loop_
_entity_poly.entity_id
_entity_poly.type
_entity_poly.pdbx_seq_one_letter_code
_entity_poly.pdbx_strand_id
1 'polypeptide(L)'
;MSHIGSIFLAAAAALTLVACSGSTDGAGDIPEETLSLLHTVPSDALAVSVRRSCSDAVALLDSASALRSLDYGRFGGARSVLSWCYDGDLSPVLAFDTGKSQAGSDEAERIMHDADSLGLHSRWYEPDSRTGRRSVLVLTPSEALLTAVGRHVSEGRSIMDAAGFGTATAAAGNSGNFTVLRNSGALRLLPRRLLDGIYPQRGAAGFLRTVSDWVTICPAGGDSHRIILTCGEEPSYFSNMFPPLPFGDSRLGDILPADTEFAVSLPVPQPEFREAYEKYVDASVRYTQYIRRIASLEKLTGKSPLDWELETGVREVALIAWNGAKVAAVRPAKAPEDAAPAENQWKGFIPALYGSAFSLPDDSVCATVSGWLVYGSREDVDGFLESQARIVETEWPRRGVHIVMYKSGTFVCWSKKGISLWNSVQ
;
A
#
# COMPACT_ATOMS: atom_id res chain seq x y z
N MET A 1 -5.28 20.86 -6.61
CA MET A 1 -5.42 19.44 -6.18
C MET A 1 -4.02 18.87 -6.09
N SER A 2 -3.52 18.76 -4.86
CA SER A 2 -2.09 18.76 -4.51
C SER A 2 -1.41 17.41 -4.72
N HIS A 3 -0.10 17.43 -5.02
CA HIS A 3 0.83 16.30 -5.05
C HIS A 3 0.79 15.34 -3.82
N ILE A 4 0.12 15.75 -2.74
CA ILE A 4 -0.20 14.94 -1.55
C ILE A 4 -1.25 13.87 -1.88
N GLY A 5 -2.20 14.18 -2.77
CA GLY A 5 -3.19 13.23 -3.25
C GLY A 5 -2.55 12.06 -3.98
N SER A 6 -1.45 12.30 -4.71
CA SER A 6 -0.69 11.29 -5.45
C SER A 6 0.31 10.51 -4.59
N ILE A 7 0.90 11.08 -3.54
CA ILE A 7 1.77 10.34 -2.59
C ILE A 7 0.93 9.53 -1.58
N PHE A 8 -0.22 10.04 -1.16
CA PHE A 8 -1.19 9.25 -0.39
C PHE A 8 -1.98 8.28 -1.28
N LEU A 9 -2.26 8.57 -2.56
CA LEU A 9 -2.67 7.54 -3.52
C LEU A 9 -1.55 6.50 -3.67
N ALA A 10 -0.28 6.90 -3.70
CA ALA A 10 0.83 5.96 -3.86
C ALA A 10 1.01 5.08 -2.62
N ALA A 11 0.93 5.66 -1.42
CA ALA A 11 0.94 4.91 -0.17
C ALA A 11 -0.31 4.05 -0.06
N ALA A 12 -1.50 4.58 -0.34
CA ALA A 12 -2.75 3.88 -0.15
C ALA A 12 -3.04 2.85 -1.26
N ALA A 13 -2.50 3.02 -2.48
CA ALA A 13 -2.49 2.04 -3.57
C ALA A 13 -1.38 1.01 -3.38
N ALA A 14 -0.19 1.38 -2.90
CA ALA A 14 0.81 0.43 -2.39
C ALA A 14 0.25 -0.42 -1.24
N LEU A 15 -0.73 0.14 -0.54
CA LEU A 15 -1.44 -0.47 0.57
C LEU A 15 -2.78 -1.12 0.17
N THR A 16 -3.21 -1.13 -1.09
CA THR A 16 -4.44 -1.88 -1.41
C THR A 16 -4.15 -3.28 -1.89
N LEU A 17 -3.05 -3.51 -2.60
CA LEU A 17 -2.68 -4.83 -3.08
C LEU A 17 -1.15 -4.89 -3.22
N VAL A 18 -0.64 -6.10 -3.13
CA VAL A 18 0.70 -6.51 -3.56
C VAL A 18 1.69 -6.75 -2.41
N ALA A 19 2.48 -7.80 -2.59
CA ALA A 19 3.13 -8.66 -1.64
C ALA A 19 4.58 -9.03 -2.17
N CYS A 20 5.45 -9.76 -1.45
CA CYS A 20 6.94 -9.78 -1.53
C CYS A 20 7.63 -10.55 -2.69
N SER A 21 8.77 -10.16 -3.27
CA SER A 21 10.13 -10.52 -2.77
C SER A 21 11.26 -9.82 -3.55
N GLY A 22 12.48 -9.88 -2.98
CA GLY A 22 13.59 -8.95 -3.22
C GLY A 22 14.59 -9.28 -4.32
N SER A 23 15.35 -8.25 -4.71
CA SER A 23 16.78 -8.37 -4.98
C SER A 23 17.51 -7.30 -4.18
N THR A 24 18.46 -7.75 -3.36
CA THR A 24 19.45 -6.91 -2.70
C THR A 24 20.44 -6.42 -3.74
N ASP A 25 20.09 -5.33 -4.43
CA ASP A 25 21.11 -4.50 -5.06
C ASP A 25 21.51 -3.40 -4.07
N GLY A 26 22.57 -3.72 -3.32
CA GLY A 26 23.24 -2.83 -2.37
C GLY A 26 22.51 -2.68 -1.04
N ALA A 27 22.90 -3.47 -0.05
CA ALA A 27 22.86 -2.99 1.33
C ALA A 27 23.78 -1.76 1.39
N GLY A 28 23.20 -0.59 1.15
CA GLY A 28 23.86 0.67 1.45
C GLY A 28 23.73 0.89 2.94
N ASP A 29 24.84 1.18 3.61
CA ASP A 29 24.76 1.67 4.98
C ASP A 29 23.90 2.93 5.01
N ILE A 30 22.98 2.99 5.97
CA ILE A 30 22.18 4.19 6.21
C ILE A 30 23.16 5.33 6.50
N PRO A 31 23.13 6.46 5.77
CA PRO A 31 24.07 7.55 6.00
C PRO A 31 24.03 8.01 7.45
N GLU A 32 25.20 8.37 8.01
CA GLU A 32 25.34 8.79 9.41
C GLU A 32 24.37 9.94 9.78
N GLU A 33 24.11 10.86 8.86
CA GLU A 33 23.13 11.94 9.08
C GLU A 33 21.71 11.40 9.21
N THR A 34 21.36 10.34 8.46
CA THR A 34 20.03 9.71 8.53
C THR A 34 19.88 8.95 9.84
N LEU A 35 20.91 8.22 10.29
CA LEU A 35 20.90 7.54 11.58
C LEU A 35 20.68 8.53 12.74
N SER A 36 21.38 9.66 12.72
CA SER A 36 21.24 10.71 13.73
C SER A 36 19.80 11.23 13.81
N LEU A 37 19.14 11.41 12.66
CA LEU A 37 17.74 11.83 12.59
C LEU A 37 16.78 10.73 13.09
N LEU A 38 17.02 9.47 12.71
CA LEU A 38 16.17 8.34 13.11
C LEU A 38 16.19 8.09 14.63
N HIS A 39 17.28 8.44 15.33
CA HIS A 39 17.34 8.40 16.79
C HIS A 39 16.34 9.35 17.48
N THR A 40 15.85 10.38 16.78
CA THR A 40 14.83 11.30 17.29
C THR A 40 13.39 10.86 16.98
N VAL A 41 13.21 9.74 16.25
CA VAL A 41 11.88 9.25 15.90
C VAL A 41 11.39 8.27 16.97
N PRO A 42 10.19 8.48 17.54
CA PRO A 42 9.60 7.56 18.52
C PRO A 42 9.45 6.13 17.99
N SER A 43 9.61 5.13 18.86
CA SER A 43 9.57 3.70 18.47
C SER A 43 8.20 3.20 17.98
N ASP A 44 7.16 3.95 18.30
CA ASP A 44 5.77 3.69 17.94
C ASP A 44 5.29 4.51 16.74
N ALA A 45 6.19 5.25 16.07
CA ALA A 45 5.88 5.95 14.83
C ALA A 45 5.21 5.00 13.82
N LEU A 46 4.15 5.49 13.18
CA LEU A 46 3.35 4.73 12.24
C LEU A 46 3.88 4.85 10.81
N ALA A 47 4.55 5.96 10.50
CA ALA A 47 5.21 6.18 9.23
C ALA A 47 6.47 7.03 9.43
N VAL A 48 7.50 6.77 8.63
CA VAL A 48 8.76 7.52 8.63
C VAL A 48 9.16 7.81 7.19
N SER A 49 9.43 9.07 6.88
CA SER A 49 9.80 9.53 5.55
C SER A 49 11.14 10.24 5.60
N VAL A 50 12.14 9.64 4.98
CA VAL A 50 13.48 10.22 4.88
C VAL A 50 13.58 11.03 3.60
N ARG A 51 14.10 12.25 3.68
CA ARG A 51 14.26 13.15 2.54
C ARG A 51 15.62 13.82 2.53
N ARG A 52 16.14 14.08 1.32
CA ARG A 52 17.42 14.77 1.11
C ARG A 52 17.38 16.24 1.53
N SER A 53 16.22 16.88 1.51
CA SER A 53 16.02 18.26 1.90
C SER A 53 14.82 18.42 2.84
N CYS A 54 14.82 19.46 3.67
CA CYS A 54 13.71 19.81 4.54
C CYS A 54 12.51 20.26 3.71
N SER A 55 12.78 21.02 2.64
CA SER A 55 11.78 21.44 1.66
C SER A 55 11.00 20.25 1.07
N ASP A 56 11.68 19.15 0.71
CA ASP A 56 11.02 17.94 0.20
C ASP A 56 10.18 17.23 1.27
N ALA A 57 10.58 17.28 2.54
CA ALA A 57 9.80 16.69 3.62
C ALA A 57 8.54 17.48 3.92
N VAL A 58 8.62 18.81 4.03
CA VAL A 58 7.44 19.64 4.29
C VAL A 58 6.48 19.69 3.11
N ALA A 59 6.96 19.42 1.89
CA ALA A 59 6.10 19.26 0.71
C ALA A 59 5.14 18.06 0.82
N LEU A 60 5.41 17.09 1.70
CA LEU A 60 4.52 15.96 1.99
C LEU A 60 3.34 16.33 2.91
N LEU A 61 3.44 17.46 3.60
CA LEU A 61 2.44 17.92 4.55
C LEU A 61 1.34 18.71 3.84
N ASP A 62 0.15 18.70 4.45
CA ASP A 62 -0.99 19.51 4.00
C ASP A 62 -0.57 20.97 3.80
N SER A 63 -1.13 21.63 2.78
CA SER A 63 -0.87 23.04 2.51
C SER A 63 -1.17 23.96 3.68
N ALA A 64 -2.08 23.58 4.58
CA ALA A 64 -2.44 24.31 5.78
C ALA A 64 -1.55 23.97 6.99
N SER A 65 -0.56 23.07 6.86
CA SER A 65 0.33 22.72 7.96
C SER A 65 1.20 23.91 8.38
N ALA A 66 1.24 24.21 9.68
CA ALA A 66 2.14 25.22 10.24
C ALA A 66 3.62 24.90 9.95
N LEU A 67 4.01 23.62 9.96
CA LEU A 67 5.36 23.18 9.56
C LEU A 67 5.70 23.61 8.13
N ARG A 68 4.73 23.66 7.21
CA ARG A 68 4.97 24.09 5.83
C ARG A 68 5.11 25.61 5.69
N SER A 69 4.59 26.36 6.66
CA SER A 69 4.59 27.83 6.65
C SER A 69 5.89 28.43 7.23
N LEU A 70 6.72 27.61 7.87
CA LEU A 70 7.97 28.03 8.51
C LEU A 70 9.07 28.30 7.48
N ASP A 71 9.86 29.36 7.69
CA ASP A 71 11.09 29.59 6.92
C ASP A 71 12.25 28.81 7.52
N TYR A 72 12.67 27.75 6.84
CA TYR A 72 13.79 26.90 7.25
C TYR A 72 15.17 27.52 6.95
N GLY A 73 15.23 28.68 6.29
CA GLY A 73 16.47 29.37 5.95
C GLY A 73 17.48 28.45 5.26
N ARG A 74 18.72 28.44 5.74
CA ARG A 74 19.78 27.58 5.16
C ARG A 74 19.52 26.09 5.35
N PHE A 75 18.69 25.70 6.33
CA PHE A 75 18.33 24.32 6.58
C PHE A 75 17.23 23.79 5.65
N GLY A 76 16.68 24.63 4.74
CA GLY A 76 15.77 24.15 3.70
C GLY A 76 16.37 23.02 2.86
N GLY A 77 17.67 23.06 2.60
CA GLY A 77 18.42 22.00 1.89
C GLY A 77 18.93 20.85 2.77
N ALA A 78 18.69 20.88 4.08
CA ALA A 78 19.22 19.88 5.01
C ALA A 78 18.46 18.56 4.93
N ARG A 79 19.17 17.44 5.17
CA ARG A 79 18.53 16.13 5.27
C ARG A 79 17.50 16.15 6.41
N SER A 80 16.35 15.53 6.16
CA SER A 80 15.23 15.55 7.10
C SER A 80 14.53 14.19 7.18
N VAL A 81 13.88 13.98 8.32
CA VAL A 81 13.00 12.86 8.58
C VAL A 81 11.66 13.43 9.05
N LEU A 82 10.61 13.10 8.31
CA LEU A 82 9.24 13.37 8.71
C LEU A 82 8.61 12.06 9.21
N SER A 83 8.17 12.02 10.45
CA SER A 83 7.46 10.87 11.01
C SER A 83 6.03 11.22 11.37
N TRP A 84 5.13 10.25 11.28
CA TRP A 84 3.75 10.39 11.75
C TRP A 84 3.54 9.52 12.98
N CYS A 85 3.22 10.17 14.09
CA CYS A 85 2.97 9.54 15.38
C CYS A 85 1.50 9.72 15.78
N TYR A 86 1.04 8.93 16.74
CA TYR A 86 -0.34 8.98 17.21
C TYR A 86 -0.39 9.25 18.71
N ASP A 87 -0.96 10.38 19.09
CA ASP A 87 -1.14 10.83 20.48
C ASP A 87 -2.62 11.11 20.83
N GLY A 88 -3.53 10.65 19.97
CA GLY A 88 -4.95 10.99 19.98
C GLY A 88 -5.42 11.32 18.56
N ASP A 89 -4.57 12.05 17.83
CA ASP A 89 -4.66 12.30 16.40
C ASP A 89 -3.36 11.94 15.69
N LEU A 90 -3.40 11.84 14.36
CA LEU A 90 -2.21 11.57 13.57
C LEU A 90 -1.45 12.90 13.34
N SER A 91 -0.33 13.06 14.03
CA SER A 91 0.43 14.32 14.03
C SER A 91 1.85 14.13 13.49
N PRO A 92 2.34 15.05 12.66
CA PRO A 92 3.70 14.99 12.11
C PRO A 92 4.76 15.41 13.14
N VAL A 93 5.93 14.80 13.07
CA VAL A 93 7.16 15.21 13.75
C VAL A 93 8.25 15.33 12.71
N LEU A 94 8.75 16.54 12.50
CA LEU A 94 9.81 16.84 11.56
C LEU A 94 11.13 16.97 12.31
N ALA A 95 12.12 16.15 11.95
CA ALA A 95 13.49 16.28 12.41
C ALA A 95 14.39 16.63 11.23
N PHE A 96 15.30 17.59 11.37
CA PHE A 96 16.28 17.89 10.34
C PHE A 96 17.64 18.25 10.91
N ASP A 97 18.65 17.99 10.08
CA ASP A 97 20.05 18.10 10.45
C ASP A 97 20.51 19.56 10.44
N THR A 98 21.12 20.00 11.54
CA THR A 98 21.62 21.37 11.74
C THR A 98 23.15 21.47 11.75
N GLY A 99 23.87 20.36 11.54
CA GLY A 99 25.33 20.36 11.39
C GLY A 99 26.11 19.58 12.46
N LYS A 100 27.45 19.64 12.38
CA LYS A 100 28.41 18.93 13.27
C LYS A 100 28.81 19.73 14.53
N SER A 101 28.36 20.98 14.69
CA SER A 101 28.76 21.85 15.80
C SER A 101 27.69 22.89 16.14
N GLN A 102 27.87 23.63 17.24
CA GLN A 102 27.08 24.82 17.59
C GLN A 102 27.08 25.93 16.53
N ALA A 103 27.84 25.81 15.42
CA ALA A 103 27.77 26.77 14.30
C ALA A 103 26.37 26.88 13.64
N GLY A 104 25.45 25.99 14.02
CA GLY A 104 24.03 25.99 13.70
C GLY A 104 23.11 26.79 14.65
N SER A 105 23.57 27.16 15.85
CA SER A 105 22.72 27.57 16.98
C SER A 105 21.84 28.77 16.67
N ASP A 106 22.41 29.87 16.16
CA ASP A 106 21.65 31.13 15.99
C ASP A 106 20.48 30.98 15.01
N GLU A 107 20.67 30.19 13.95
CA GLU A 107 19.59 29.92 13.00
C GLU A 107 18.60 28.88 13.51
N ALA A 108 19.06 27.89 14.27
CA ALA A 108 18.17 26.95 14.96
C ALA A 108 17.29 27.70 15.97
N GLU A 109 17.86 28.60 16.78
CA GLU A 109 17.16 29.46 17.72
C GLU A 109 16.14 30.38 17.03
N ARG A 110 16.51 30.98 15.89
CA ARG A 110 15.57 31.76 15.06
C ARG A 110 14.39 30.92 14.61
N ILE A 111 14.65 29.73 14.06
CA ILE A 111 13.60 28.83 13.57
C ILE A 111 12.72 28.35 14.73
N MET A 112 13.30 28.08 15.91
CA MET A 112 12.55 27.73 17.12
C MET A 112 11.62 28.87 17.55
N HIS A 113 12.12 30.11 17.54
CA HIS A 113 11.31 31.30 17.85
C HIS A 113 10.16 31.49 16.86
N ASP A 114 10.44 31.35 15.55
CA ASP A 114 9.43 31.44 14.50
C ASP A 114 8.42 30.30 14.60
N ALA A 115 8.87 29.09 14.95
CA ALA A 115 8.01 27.93 15.18
C ALA A 115 7.05 28.17 16.35
N ASP A 116 7.54 28.70 17.47
CA ASP A 116 6.71 29.06 18.63
C ASP A 116 5.63 30.09 18.24
N SER A 117 5.97 31.06 17.38
CA SER A 117 5.00 32.05 16.86
C SER A 117 3.88 31.44 16.01
N LEU A 118 4.13 30.28 15.40
CA LEU A 118 3.17 29.50 14.62
C LEU A 118 2.45 28.43 15.45
N GLY A 119 2.67 28.40 16.78
CA GLY A 119 2.10 27.39 17.68
C GLY A 119 2.69 25.99 17.49
N LEU A 120 3.91 25.90 16.95
CA LEU A 120 4.66 24.66 16.90
C LEU A 120 5.51 24.53 18.16
N HIS A 121 5.82 23.29 18.52
CA HIS A 121 6.74 22.96 19.60
C HIS A 121 8.06 22.50 19.00
N SER A 122 9.15 23.01 19.57
CA SER A 122 10.49 22.79 19.05
C SER A 122 11.47 22.29 20.13
N ARG A 123 12.44 21.46 19.73
CA ARG A 123 13.56 21.07 20.58
C ARG A 123 14.81 20.81 19.74
N TRP A 124 15.91 21.42 20.14
CA TRP A 124 17.22 21.19 19.56
C TRP A 124 18.00 20.18 20.40
N TYR A 125 18.66 19.24 19.73
CA TYR A 125 19.53 18.25 20.34
C TYR A 125 20.95 18.43 19.83
N GLU A 126 21.89 18.63 20.76
CA GLU A 126 23.31 18.63 20.48
C GLU A 126 23.81 17.21 20.11
N PRO A 127 24.93 17.10 19.40
CA PRO A 127 25.53 15.80 19.08
C PRO A 127 26.00 15.11 20.36
N ASP A 128 25.47 13.92 20.64
CA ASP A 128 25.89 13.09 21.76
C ASP A 128 25.84 11.58 21.40
N SER A 129 26.04 10.70 22.38
CA SER A 129 25.98 9.26 22.16
C SER A 129 24.56 8.73 21.82
N ARG A 130 23.52 9.55 21.99
CA ARG A 130 22.10 9.20 21.82
C ARG A 130 21.55 9.73 20.50
N THR A 131 21.95 10.93 20.08
CA THR A 131 21.54 11.57 18.83
C THR A 131 22.56 11.42 17.71
N GLY A 132 23.77 10.93 18.02
CA GLY A 132 24.84 10.71 17.06
C GLY A 132 25.73 11.94 16.88
N ARG A 133 26.43 12.02 15.74
CA ARG A 133 27.45 13.06 15.49
C ARG A 133 26.90 14.35 14.88
N ARG A 134 25.58 14.49 14.78
CA ARG A 134 24.90 15.63 14.16
C ARG A 134 23.92 16.25 15.14
N SER A 135 23.82 17.58 15.08
CA SER A 135 22.84 18.34 15.85
C SER A 135 21.51 18.26 15.11
N VAL A 136 20.42 18.04 15.82
CA VAL A 136 19.09 17.82 15.21
C VAL A 136 18.09 18.80 15.78
N LEU A 137 17.36 19.52 14.92
CA LEU A 137 16.18 20.27 15.33
C LEU A 137 14.93 19.46 15.06
N VAL A 138 14.09 19.30 16.08
CA VAL A 138 12.80 18.61 16.01
C VAL A 138 11.67 19.63 16.17
N LEU A 139 10.69 19.56 15.29
CA LEU A 139 9.49 20.41 15.26
C LEU A 139 8.22 19.56 15.15
N THR A 140 7.19 19.91 15.89
CA THR A 140 5.88 19.23 15.83
C THR A 140 4.76 20.14 16.31
N PRO A 141 3.51 20.03 15.79
CA PRO A 141 2.37 20.74 16.35
C PRO A 141 1.85 20.15 17.68
N SER A 142 2.45 19.07 18.20
CA SER A 142 2.00 18.44 19.46
C SER A 142 3.08 18.47 20.55
N GLU A 143 2.77 19.15 21.66
CA GLU A 143 3.62 19.16 22.86
C GLU A 143 3.81 17.74 23.44
N ALA A 144 2.74 16.92 23.40
CA ALA A 144 2.77 15.55 23.90
C ALA A 144 3.76 14.70 23.08
N LEU A 145 3.77 14.87 21.75
CA LEU A 145 4.74 14.21 20.88
C LEU A 145 6.17 14.73 21.11
N LEU A 146 6.37 16.04 21.27
CA LEU A 146 7.71 16.56 21.56
C LEU A 146 8.26 16.02 22.91
N THR A 147 7.38 15.91 23.90
CA THR A 147 7.70 15.29 25.20
C THR A 147 8.05 13.81 25.03
N ALA A 148 7.27 13.08 24.24
CA ALA A 148 7.56 11.68 23.92
C ALA A 148 8.91 11.52 23.22
N VAL A 149 9.21 12.32 22.21
CA VAL A 149 10.52 12.34 21.52
C VAL A 149 11.65 12.57 22.54
N GLY A 150 11.50 13.54 23.43
CA GLY A 150 12.48 13.80 24.49
C GLY A 150 12.76 12.60 25.37
N ARG A 151 11.69 11.91 25.80
CA ARG A 151 11.82 10.68 26.59
C ARG A 151 12.56 9.59 25.82
N HIS A 152 12.17 9.35 24.56
CA HIS A 152 12.80 8.37 23.68
C HIS A 152 14.30 8.64 23.52
N VAL A 153 14.68 9.87 23.15
CA VAL A 153 16.10 10.26 23.04
C VAL A 153 16.83 10.09 24.36
N SER A 154 16.24 10.51 25.49
CA SER A 154 16.87 10.42 26.82
C SER A 154 17.15 8.99 27.28
N GLU A 155 16.34 8.04 26.83
CA GLU A 155 16.46 6.61 27.15
C GLU A 155 17.28 5.85 26.10
N GLY A 156 17.76 6.52 25.04
CA GLY A 156 18.44 5.89 23.91
C GLY A 156 17.52 4.97 23.09
N ARG A 157 16.20 5.23 23.10
CA ARG A 157 15.19 4.47 22.37
C ARG A 157 14.74 5.22 21.12
N SER A 158 14.48 4.51 20.03
CA SER A 158 13.99 5.11 18.79
C SER A 158 13.24 4.11 17.91
N ILE A 159 12.78 4.56 16.75
CA ILE A 159 12.22 3.69 15.70
C ILE A 159 13.17 2.57 15.27
N MET A 160 14.48 2.75 15.45
CA MET A 160 15.48 1.71 15.17
C MET A 160 15.31 0.47 16.04
N ASP A 161 14.68 0.58 17.21
CA ASP A 161 14.39 -0.54 18.10
C ASP A 161 13.13 -1.31 17.69
N ALA A 162 12.35 -0.77 16.75
CA ALA A 162 11.15 -1.44 16.27
C ALA A 162 11.53 -2.66 15.41
N ALA A 163 11.01 -3.82 15.77
CA ALA A 163 11.27 -5.07 15.06
C ALA A 163 11.02 -4.93 13.55
N GLY A 164 11.98 -5.38 12.74
CA GLY A 164 11.93 -5.32 11.28
C GLY A 164 12.17 -3.95 10.65
N PHE A 165 12.22 -2.85 11.42
CA PHE A 165 12.40 -1.50 10.87
C PHE A 165 13.76 -1.34 10.18
N GLY A 166 14.84 -1.82 10.83
CA GLY A 166 16.18 -1.80 10.24
C GLY A 166 16.23 -2.46 8.86
N THR A 167 15.61 -3.65 8.72
CA THR A 167 15.47 -4.36 7.45
C THR A 167 14.66 -3.55 6.43
N ALA A 168 13.54 -2.93 6.85
CA ALA A 168 12.71 -2.11 5.99
C ALA A 168 13.45 -0.87 5.45
N THR A 169 14.29 -0.24 6.28
CA THR A 169 15.12 0.89 5.88
C THR A 169 16.28 0.46 4.98
N ALA A 170 16.96 -0.65 5.29
CA ALA A 170 18.04 -1.17 4.46
C ALA A 170 17.56 -1.55 3.06
N ALA A 171 16.31 -2.00 2.93
CA ALA A 171 15.69 -2.30 1.63
C ALA A 171 15.54 -1.05 0.73
N ALA A 172 15.52 0.17 1.30
CA ALA A 172 15.55 1.39 0.51
C ALA A 172 16.90 1.62 -0.21
N GLY A 173 17.95 0.89 0.19
CA GLY A 173 19.30 0.99 -0.35
C GLY A 173 19.83 2.42 -0.26
N ASN A 174 20.48 2.88 -1.33
CA ASN A 174 21.02 4.25 -1.42
C ASN A 174 19.98 5.32 -1.81
N SER A 175 18.68 4.99 -1.75
CA SER A 175 17.65 6.00 -2.02
C SER A 175 17.73 7.10 -0.97
N GLY A 176 18.07 8.32 -1.37
CA GLY A 176 18.08 9.45 -0.44
C GLY A 176 16.68 9.92 -0.04
N ASN A 177 15.65 9.42 -0.71
CA ASN A 177 14.24 9.70 -0.46
C ASN A 177 13.49 8.37 -0.35
N PHE A 178 12.84 8.09 0.77
CA PHE A 178 11.96 6.92 0.89
C PHE A 178 10.95 7.11 2.02
N THR A 179 9.91 6.29 2.03
CA THR A 179 8.91 6.28 3.10
C THR A 179 8.68 4.86 3.58
N VAL A 180 8.67 4.64 4.89
CA VAL A 180 8.39 3.36 5.54
C VAL A 180 7.09 3.50 6.32
N LEU A 181 6.14 2.59 6.09
CA LEU A 181 4.82 2.57 6.72
C LEU A 181 4.66 1.31 7.56
N ARG A 182 4.15 1.47 8.79
CA ARG A 182 3.89 0.37 9.73
C ARG A 182 2.49 -0.18 9.56
N ASN A 183 2.37 -1.50 9.57
CA ASN A 183 1.08 -2.19 9.44
C ASN A 183 0.05 -1.81 10.53
N SER A 184 0.49 -1.57 11.77
CA SER A 184 -0.37 -1.18 12.89
C SER A 184 -1.05 0.18 12.65
N GLY A 185 -0.41 1.02 11.84
CA GLY A 185 -0.90 2.32 11.40
C GLY A 185 -1.91 2.27 10.25
N ALA A 186 -2.15 1.12 9.62
CA ALA A 186 -2.93 1.02 8.38
C ALA A 186 -4.28 1.75 8.43
N LEU A 187 -5.06 1.59 9.51
CA LEU A 187 -6.37 2.25 9.65
C LEU A 187 -6.26 3.79 9.73
N ARG A 188 -5.17 4.30 10.31
CA ARG A 188 -4.96 5.74 10.54
C ARG A 188 -4.30 6.41 9.34
N LEU A 189 -3.43 5.68 8.64
CA LEU A 189 -2.68 6.17 7.48
C LEU A 189 -3.48 6.07 6.18
N LEU A 190 -4.45 5.15 6.09
CA LEU A 190 -5.29 4.98 4.90
C LEU A 190 -6.25 6.16 4.75
N PRO A 191 -6.18 6.95 3.67
CA PRO A 191 -7.10 8.06 3.42
C PRO A 191 -8.53 7.56 3.36
N ARG A 192 -9.45 8.21 4.10
CA ARG A 192 -10.84 7.76 4.27
C ARG A 192 -11.54 7.47 2.94
N ARG A 193 -11.31 8.32 1.94
CA ARG A 193 -12.02 8.26 0.64
C ARG A 193 -11.29 7.51 -0.46
N LEU A 194 -10.14 6.89 -0.17
CA LEU A 194 -9.35 6.26 -1.23
C LEU A 194 -10.16 5.16 -1.93
N LEU A 195 -10.79 4.28 -1.17
CA LEU A 195 -11.47 3.10 -1.68
C LEU A 195 -12.99 3.19 -1.49
N ASP A 196 -13.51 4.41 -1.31
CA ASP A 196 -14.96 4.65 -1.20
C ASP A 196 -15.67 4.08 -2.44
N GLY A 197 -16.81 3.42 -2.22
CA GLY A 197 -17.54 2.68 -3.27
C GLY A 197 -16.90 1.34 -3.66
N ILE A 198 -15.61 1.14 -3.43
CA ILE A 198 -14.89 -0.10 -3.77
C ILE A 198 -14.81 -1.05 -2.57
N TYR A 199 -14.18 -0.61 -1.48
CA TYR A 199 -13.97 -1.39 -0.25
C TYR A 199 -14.26 -0.57 1.00
N PRO A 200 -14.90 -1.16 2.03
CA PRO A 200 -14.99 -0.51 3.33
C PRO A 200 -13.60 -0.22 3.91
N GLN A 201 -13.38 1.00 4.42
CA GLN A 201 -12.09 1.43 4.97
C GLN A 201 -11.51 0.46 6.01
N ARG A 202 -12.36 -0.06 6.90
CA ARG A 202 -11.97 -1.05 7.92
C ARG A 202 -11.51 -2.37 7.31
N GLY A 203 -12.13 -2.79 6.21
CA GLY A 203 -11.76 -4.02 5.49
C GLY A 203 -10.38 -3.87 4.85
N ALA A 204 -10.16 -2.76 4.13
CA ALA A 204 -8.87 -2.46 3.52
C ALA A 204 -7.75 -2.33 4.58
N ALA A 205 -8.01 -1.59 5.66
CA ALA A 205 -7.06 -1.48 6.78
C ALA A 205 -6.80 -2.80 7.51
N GLY A 206 -7.82 -3.66 7.60
CA GLY A 206 -7.69 -5.01 8.17
C GLY A 206 -6.81 -5.91 7.31
N PHE A 207 -7.03 -5.91 6.00
CA PHE A 207 -6.19 -6.64 5.04
C PHE A 207 -4.73 -6.18 5.14
N LEU A 208 -4.51 -4.88 5.18
CA LEU A 208 -3.18 -4.28 5.26
C LEU A 208 -2.31 -4.73 6.42
N ARG A 209 -2.95 -4.99 7.56
CA ARG A 209 -2.27 -5.54 8.75
C ARG A 209 -1.71 -6.94 8.52
N THR A 210 -2.21 -7.64 7.52
CA THR A 210 -1.83 -9.02 7.19
C THR A 210 -0.91 -9.11 5.98
N VAL A 211 -0.60 -7.99 5.31
CA VAL A 211 0.26 -8.02 4.11
C VAL A 211 1.73 -8.09 4.51
N SER A 212 2.17 -7.24 5.44
CA SER A 212 3.55 -7.18 5.91
C SER A 212 3.63 -6.49 7.28
N ASP A 213 4.82 -6.41 7.87
CA ASP A 213 5.06 -5.56 9.05
C ASP A 213 5.32 -4.11 8.64
N TRP A 214 6.13 -3.96 7.58
CA TRP A 214 6.49 -2.67 7.01
C TRP A 214 6.30 -2.65 5.49
N VAL A 215 5.98 -1.45 4.99
CA VAL A 215 5.93 -1.14 3.56
C VAL A 215 6.89 0.02 3.28
N THR A 216 7.93 -0.25 2.50
CA THR A 216 8.92 0.75 2.07
C THR A 216 8.63 1.19 0.64
N ILE A 217 8.50 2.50 0.44
CA ILE A 217 8.22 3.15 -0.85
C ILE A 217 9.43 3.97 -1.24
N CYS A 218 10.04 3.64 -2.38
CA CYS A 218 11.22 4.31 -2.93
C CYS A 218 10.91 4.90 -4.30
N PRO A 219 11.30 6.15 -4.61
CA PRO A 219 11.27 6.67 -5.97
C PRO A 219 12.12 5.80 -6.91
N ALA A 220 11.60 5.53 -8.11
CA ALA A 220 12.28 4.77 -9.16
C ALA A 220 12.59 5.61 -10.42
N GLY A 221 12.33 6.93 -10.37
CA GLY A 221 12.51 7.87 -11.48
C GLY A 221 11.18 8.27 -12.12
N GLY A 222 11.08 9.53 -12.57
CA GLY A 222 9.80 10.12 -13.00
C GLY A 222 8.76 10.03 -11.89
N ASP A 223 7.52 9.66 -12.26
CA ASP A 223 6.41 9.43 -11.32
C ASP A 223 6.34 7.97 -10.82
N SER A 224 7.35 7.15 -11.10
CA SER A 224 7.40 5.75 -10.73
C SER A 224 8.01 5.54 -9.34
N HIS A 225 7.47 4.56 -8.63
CA HIS A 225 7.88 4.15 -7.29
C HIS A 225 8.05 2.63 -7.23
N ARG A 226 9.08 2.18 -6.51
CA ARG A 226 9.27 0.79 -6.11
C ARG A 226 8.69 0.61 -4.71
N ILE A 227 7.92 -0.45 -4.53
CA ILE A 227 7.36 -0.84 -3.24
C ILE A 227 8.08 -2.11 -2.78
N ILE A 228 8.46 -2.13 -1.51
CA ILE A 228 9.14 -3.25 -0.88
C ILE A 228 8.43 -3.55 0.43
N LEU A 229 8.27 -4.84 0.72
CA LEU A 229 7.55 -5.29 1.89
C LEU A 229 8.51 -6.05 2.78
N THR A 230 8.49 -5.70 4.04
CA THR A 230 9.28 -6.39 5.06
C THR A 230 8.32 -7.18 5.93
N CYS A 231 8.47 -8.49 5.88
CA CYS A 231 7.68 -9.43 6.64
C CYS A 231 8.60 -10.21 7.56
N GLY A 232 8.09 -10.61 8.72
CA GLY A 232 8.66 -11.75 9.44
C GLY A 232 8.59 -13.04 8.63
N GLU A 233 9.19 -14.10 9.17
CA GLU A 233 9.22 -15.43 8.54
C GLU A 233 7.88 -16.18 8.62
N GLU A 234 6.86 -15.59 9.26
CA GLU A 234 5.58 -16.26 9.48
C GLU A 234 4.79 -16.48 8.16
N PRO A 235 4.22 -17.67 7.91
CA PRO A 235 3.37 -17.90 6.75
C PRO A 235 2.01 -17.17 6.80
N SER A 236 1.69 -16.52 7.92
CA SER A 236 0.45 -15.79 8.18
C SER A 236 0.34 -14.49 7.38
N TYR A 237 1.44 -13.97 6.83
CA TYR A 237 1.40 -12.83 5.93
C TYR A 237 0.85 -13.25 4.56
N PHE A 238 -0.17 -12.55 4.08
CA PHE A 238 -0.74 -12.77 2.74
C PHE A 238 0.34 -12.66 1.66
N SER A 239 1.37 -11.87 1.94
CA SER A 239 2.43 -11.64 1.00
C SER A 239 3.35 -12.81 0.73
N ASN A 240 3.47 -13.70 1.71
CA ASN A 240 4.29 -14.90 1.61
C ASN A 240 3.63 -15.98 0.72
N MET A 241 2.37 -15.77 0.27
CA MET A 241 1.66 -16.68 -0.62
C MET A 241 2.23 -16.69 -2.05
N PHE A 242 2.69 -15.56 -2.58
CA PHE A 242 3.01 -15.45 -4.00
C PHE A 242 4.47 -15.73 -4.41
N PRO A 243 5.53 -15.50 -3.60
CA PRO A 243 6.89 -15.86 -4.00
C PRO A 243 7.06 -17.28 -4.59
N PRO A 244 6.37 -18.33 -4.08
CA PRO A 244 6.46 -19.66 -4.68
C PRO A 244 5.58 -19.86 -5.92
N LEU A 245 4.68 -18.94 -6.24
CA LEU A 245 3.78 -19.06 -7.38
C LEU A 245 4.51 -18.72 -8.68
N PRO A 246 4.19 -19.38 -9.80
CA PRO A 246 4.63 -18.90 -11.10
C PRO A 246 3.88 -17.61 -11.45
N PHE A 247 4.54 -16.75 -12.22
CA PHE A 247 3.90 -15.55 -12.74
C PHE A 247 2.86 -15.91 -13.81
N GLY A 248 1.75 -15.17 -13.84
CA GLY A 248 0.68 -15.35 -14.82
C GLY A 248 0.62 -14.25 -15.87
N ASP A 249 -0.28 -14.47 -16.82
CA ASP A 249 -0.70 -13.47 -17.80
C ASP A 249 -2.03 -12.87 -17.38
N SER A 250 -2.13 -11.54 -17.46
CA SER A 250 -3.36 -10.80 -17.23
C SER A 250 -3.94 -10.27 -18.54
N ARG A 251 -5.23 -10.57 -18.77
CA ARG A 251 -5.99 -10.10 -19.94
C ARG A 251 -7.11 -9.13 -19.58
N LEU A 252 -7.17 -8.70 -18.32
CA LEU A 252 -8.25 -7.83 -17.85
C LEU A 252 -8.39 -6.56 -18.69
N GLY A 253 -7.27 -5.97 -19.12
CA GLY A 253 -7.25 -4.78 -19.98
C GLY A 253 -8.02 -4.94 -21.31
N ASP A 254 -8.28 -6.17 -21.76
CA ASP A 254 -9.02 -6.43 -23.01
C ASP A 254 -10.54 -6.21 -22.85
N ILE A 255 -11.06 -6.14 -21.62
CA ILE A 255 -12.50 -6.02 -21.32
C ILE A 255 -12.85 -4.82 -20.42
N LEU A 256 -11.88 -3.95 -20.10
CA LEU A 256 -12.13 -2.80 -19.21
C LEU A 256 -13.01 -1.74 -19.92
N PRO A 257 -14.07 -1.24 -19.27
CA PRO A 257 -14.79 -0.04 -19.69
C PRO A 257 -13.85 1.16 -19.80
N ALA A 258 -14.13 2.09 -20.72
CA ALA A 258 -13.28 3.26 -20.94
C ALA A 258 -13.20 4.20 -19.72
N ASP A 259 -14.26 4.23 -18.92
CA ASP A 259 -14.44 5.02 -17.69
C ASP A 259 -14.16 4.20 -16.42
N THR A 260 -13.36 3.12 -16.53
CA THR A 260 -12.92 2.35 -15.37
C THR A 260 -12.30 3.28 -14.32
N GLU A 261 -12.83 3.24 -13.11
CA GLU A 261 -12.32 3.99 -11.95
C GLU A 261 -11.36 3.13 -11.11
N PHE A 262 -11.65 1.82 -11.06
CA PHE A 262 -10.89 0.85 -10.31
C PHE A 262 -10.93 -0.51 -11.00
N ALA A 263 -9.79 -1.20 -11.05
CA ALA A 263 -9.72 -2.59 -11.45
C ALA A 263 -8.63 -3.32 -10.66
N VAL A 264 -8.87 -4.58 -10.31
CA VAL A 264 -7.84 -5.50 -9.85
C VAL A 264 -7.93 -6.78 -10.67
N SER A 265 -6.78 -7.30 -11.10
CA SER A 265 -6.63 -8.65 -11.62
C SER A 265 -5.68 -9.48 -10.75
N LEU A 266 -6.08 -10.72 -10.52
CA LEU A 266 -5.30 -11.78 -9.91
C LEU A 266 -5.22 -12.97 -10.89
N PRO A 267 -4.09 -13.15 -11.60
CA PRO A 267 -3.79 -14.41 -12.26
C PRO A 267 -3.73 -15.56 -11.26
N VAL A 268 -4.32 -16.69 -11.64
CA VAL A 268 -4.49 -17.88 -10.79
C VAL A 268 -3.75 -19.06 -11.44
N PRO A 269 -2.43 -19.21 -11.20
CA PRO A 269 -1.71 -20.39 -11.65
C PRO A 269 -2.18 -21.61 -10.85
N GLN A 270 -2.77 -22.59 -11.54
CA GLN A 270 -3.26 -23.82 -10.94
C GLN A 270 -2.32 -24.98 -11.28
N PRO A 271 -2.03 -25.89 -10.31
CA PRO A 271 -2.63 -25.99 -8.96
C PRO A 271 -1.97 -25.12 -7.87
N GLU A 272 -0.86 -24.46 -8.16
CA GLU A 272 0.03 -23.86 -7.15
C GLU A 272 -0.65 -22.77 -6.30
N PHE A 273 -1.56 -21.99 -6.89
CA PHE A 273 -2.32 -20.96 -6.19
C PHE A 273 -3.15 -21.55 -5.05
N ARG A 274 -3.85 -22.67 -5.29
CA ARG A 274 -4.73 -23.29 -4.30
C ARG A 274 -3.93 -23.79 -3.11
N GLU A 275 -2.81 -24.45 -3.36
CA GLU A 275 -1.89 -24.93 -2.31
C GLU A 275 -1.35 -23.77 -1.46
N ALA A 276 -0.92 -22.68 -2.10
CA ALA A 276 -0.41 -21.51 -1.40
C ALA A 276 -1.51 -20.79 -0.59
N TYR A 277 -2.72 -20.66 -1.15
CA TYR A 277 -3.84 -20.00 -0.49
C TYR A 277 -4.32 -20.79 0.74
N GLU A 278 -4.43 -22.11 0.63
CA GLU A 278 -4.82 -22.95 1.78
C GLU A 278 -3.77 -22.91 2.89
N LYS A 279 -2.48 -22.93 2.55
CA LYS A 279 -1.40 -22.74 3.52
C LYS A 279 -1.48 -21.38 4.22
N TYR A 280 -1.77 -20.31 3.48
CA TYR A 280 -1.98 -18.98 4.06
C TYR A 280 -3.19 -18.94 5.01
N VAL A 281 -4.32 -19.53 4.60
CA VAL A 281 -5.55 -19.55 5.40
C VAL A 281 -5.35 -20.38 6.68
N ASP A 282 -4.61 -21.48 6.61
CA ASP A 282 -4.22 -22.29 7.77
C ASP A 282 -3.30 -21.54 8.72
N ALA A 283 -2.23 -20.93 8.20
CA ALA A 283 -1.33 -20.10 9.00
C ALA A 283 -2.03 -18.87 9.60
N SER A 284 -3.09 -18.38 8.96
CA SER A 284 -3.94 -17.31 9.48
C SER A 284 -4.96 -17.77 10.53
N VAL A 285 -4.97 -19.06 10.91
CA VAL A 285 -5.95 -19.67 11.84
C VAL A 285 -7.40 -19.50 11.34
N ARG A 286 -7.60 -19.49 10.01
CA ARG A 286 -8.91 -19.33 9.37
C ARG A 286 -9.38 -20.57 8.60
N TYR A 287 -8.59 -21.65 8.60
CA TYR A 287 -8.90 -22.86 7.83
C TYR A 287 -10.25 -23.49 8.16
N THR A 288 -10.61 -23.61 9.44
CA THR A 288 -11.92 -24.14 9.83
C THR A 288 -13.08 -23.27 9.33
N GLN A 289 -12.93 -21.94 9.33
CA GLN A 289 -13.96 -21.04 8.81
C GLN A 289 -14.07 -21.14 7.29
N TYR A 290 -12.93 -21.23 6.61
CA TYR A 290 -12.85 -21.43 5.16
C TYR A 290 -13.53 -22.74 4.73
N ILE A 291 -13.16 -23.89 5.29
CA ILE A 291 -13.78 -25.18 4.94
C ILE A 291 -15.28 -25.21 5.25
N ARG A 292 -15.71 -24.62 6.38
CA ARG A 292 -17.15 -24.49 6.68
C ARG A 292 -17.88 -23.66 5.63
N ARG A 293 -17.25 -22.60 5.11
CA ARG A 293 -17.82 -21.77 4.05
C ARG A 293 -17.94 -22.55 2.74
N ILE A 294 -16.92 -23.30 2.35
CA ILE A 294 -16.94 -24.17 1.16
C ILE A 294 -18.08 -25.20 1.26
N ALA A 295 -18.17 -25.93 2.37
CA ALA A 295 -19.22 -26.94 2.57
C ALA A 295 -20.64 -26.34 2.60
N SER A 296 -20.79 -25.13 3.14
CA SER A 296 -22.08 -24.43 3.15
C SER A 296 -22.53 -24.04 1.75
N LEU A 297 -21.60 -23.58 0.90
CA LEU A 297 -21.88 -23.24 -0.50
C LEU A 297 -22.20 -24.48 -1.33
N GLU A 298 -21.49 -25.58 -1.11
CA GLU A 298 -21.79 -26.87 -1.73
C GLU A 298 -23.21 -27.33 -1.43
N LYS A 299 -23.63 -27.26 -0.16
CA LYS A 299 -25.00 -27.62 0.25
C LYS A 299 -26.07 -26.73 -0.41
N LEU A 300 -25.78 -25.46 -0.64
CA LEU A 300 -26.73 -24.49 -1.21
C LEU A 300 -26.85 -24.60 -2.74
N THR A 301 -25.75 -24.88 -3.42
CA THR A 301 -25.67 -24.83 -4.89
C THR A 301 -25.60 -26.22 -5.55
N GLY A 302 -25.40 -27.28 -4.75
CA GLY A 302 -25.23 -28.65 -5.24
C GLY A 302 -23.83 -28.94 -5.82
N LYS A 303 -22.90 -27.98 -5.76
CA LYS A 303 -21.53 -28.14 -6.28
C LYS A 303 -20.51 -27.51 -5.33
N SER A 304 -19.40 -28.20 -5.07
CA SER A 304 -18.31 -27.61 -4.30
C SER A 304 -17.66 -26.46 -5.07
N PRO A 305 -17.38 -25.31 -4.43
CA PRO A 305 -16.60 -24.25 -5.05
C PRO A 305 -15.24 -24.72 -5.59
N LEU A 306 -14.59 -25.69 -4.93
CA LEU A 306 -13.30 -26.24 -5.38
C LEU A 306 -13.44 -27.05 -6.67
N ASP A 307 -14.50 -27.86 -6.79
CA ASP A 307 -14.78 -28.62 -8.01
C ASP A 307 -15.12 -27.68 -9.17
N TRP A 308 -15.89 -26.62 -8.89
CA TRP A 308 -16.18 -25.58 -9.88
C TRP A 308 -14.92 -24.89 -10.39
N GLU A 309 -13.96 -24.55 -9.51
CA GLU A 309 -12.69 -23.93 -9.90
C GLU A 309 -11.90 -24.84 -10.86
N LEU A 310 -11.80 -26.13 -10.52
CA LEU A 310 -11.09 -27.13 -11.30
C LEU A 310 -11.73 -27.34 -12.68
N GLU A 311 -13.06 -27.51 -12.72
CA GLU A 311 -13.80 -27.71 -13.98
C GLU A 311 -13.80 -26.48 -14.88
N THR A 312 -13.93 -25.28 -14.29
CA THR A 312 -13.85 -24.00 -15.01
C THR A 312 -12.43 -23.75 -15.53
N GLY A 313 -11.42 -24.33 -14.87
CA GLY A 313 -10.01 -24.11 -15.16
C GLY A 313 -9.65 -22.63 -14.99
N VAL A 314 -10.00 -22.04 -13.85
CA VAL A 314 -9.81 -20.60 -13.60
C VAL A 314 -8.35 -20.20 -13.80
N ARG A 315 -8.11 -19.19 -14.65
CA ARG A 315 -6.78 -18.64 -14.97
C ARG A 315 -6.56 -17.24 -14.42
N GLU A 316 -7.63 -16.49 -14.21
CA GLU A 316 -7.58 -15.10 -13.76
C GLU A 316 -8.92 -14.73 -13.13
N VAL A 317 -8.87 -13.93 -12.07
CA VAL A 317 -10.05 -13.38 -11.39
C VAL A 317 -9.86 -11.89 -11.25
N ALA A 318 -10.94 -11.13 -11.42
CA ALA A 318 -10.89 -9.69 -11.40
C ALA A 318 -12.09 -9.05 -10.70
N LEU A 319 -11.89 -7.82 -10.23
CA LEU A 319 -12.95 -6.91 -9.84
C LEU A 319 -12.81 -5.63 -10.67
N ILE A 320 -13.91 -5.16 -11.23
CA ILE A 320 -13.97 -3.96 -12.07
C ILE A 320 -15.04 -3.03 -11.50
N ALA A 321 -14.73 -1.74 -11.37
CA ALA A 321 -15.70 -0.73 -11.00
C ALA A 321 -15.57 0.51 -11.90
N TRP A 322 -16.72 1.01 -12.35
CA TRP A 322 -16.87 2.13 -13.27
C TRP A 322 -18.21 2.81 -12.99
N ASN A 323 -18.27 4.15 -13.02
CA ASN A 323 -19.51 4.92 -12.81
C ASN A 323 -20.40 4.48 -11.63
N GLY A 324 -19.81 4.05 -10.51
CA GLY A 324 -20.55 3.53 -9.35
C GLY A 324 -21.09 2.09 -9.47
N ALA A 325 -20.97 1.46 -10.65
CA ALA A 325 -21.25 0.05 -10.89
C ALA A 325 -20.04 -0.84 -10.57
N LYS A 326 -20.28 -2.15 -10.36
CA LYS A 326 -19.20 -3.11 -10.05
C LYS A 326 -19.53 -4.52 -10.50
N VAL A 327 -18.57 -5.18 -11.14
CA VAL A 327 -18.65 -6.60 -11.50
C VAL A 327 -17.39 -7.35 -11.07
N ALA A 328 -17.56 -8.64 -10.83
CA ALA A 328 -16.45 -9.59 -10.73
C ALA A 328 -16.33 -10.34 -12.05
N ALA A 329 -15.11 -10.64 -12.48
CA ALA A 329 -14.89 -11.37 -13.72
C ALA A 329 -13.94 -12.56 -13.52
N VAL A 330 -14.17 -13.63 -14.25
CA VAL A 330 -13.37 -14.86 -14.21
C VAL A 330 -12.97 -15.22 -15.63
N ARG A 331 -11.67 -15.42 -15.86
CA ARG A 331 -11.14 -15.93 -17.11
C ARG A 331 -10.91 -17.45 -16.98
N PRO A 332 -11.73 -18.29 -17.63
CA PRO A 332 -11.49 -19.73 -17.67
C PRO A 332 -10.34 -20.10 -18.61
N ALA A 333 -9.89 -21.36 -18.53
CA ALA A 333 -8.85 -21.90 -19.42
C ALA A 333 -9.34 -22.03 -20.87
N LYS A 334 -10.61 -22.41 -21.04
CA LYS A 334 -11.29 -22.44 -22.33
C LYS A 334 -12.21 -21.22 -22.41
N ALA A 335 -11.91 -20.29 -23.32
CA ALA A 335 -12.73 -19.11 -23.53
C ALA A 335 -14.18 -19.50 -23.89
N PRO A 336 -15.19 -19.07 -23.11
CA PRO A 336 -16.59 -19.29 -23.45
C PRO A 336 -16.99 -18.44 -24.65
N GLU A 337 -18.01 -18.90 -25.37
CA GLU A 337 -18.72 -18.07 -26.34
C GLU A 337 -19.52 -16.99 -25.60
N ASP A 338 -19.72 -15.85 -26.24
CA ASP A 338 -20.51 -14.76 -25.67
C ASP A 338 -21.97 -15.20 -25.49
N ALA A 339 -22.55 -14.86 -24.35
CA ALA A 339 -23.89 -15.27 -23.97
C ALA A 339 -24.56 -14.17 -23.17
N ALA A 340 -25.86 -14.02 -23.42
CA ALA A 340 -26.68 -13.03 -22.76
C ALA A 340 -26.74 -13.27 -21.23
N PRO A 341 -26.97 -12.20 -20.45
CA PRO A 341 -27.09 -12.28 -19.00
C PRO A 341 -28.14 -13.31 -18.53
N ALA A 342 -27.70 -14.29 -17.74
CA ALA A 342 -28.51 -15.36 -17.18
C ALA A 342 -28.36 -15.42 -15.65
N GLU A 343 -29.15 -16.27 -14.99
CA GLU A 343 -29.01 -16.49 -13.55
C GLU A 343 -27.65 -17.16 -13.23
N ASN A 344 -26.92 -16.60 -12.26
CA ASN A 344 -25.72 -17.21 -11.71
C ASN A 344 -26.10 -18.34 -10.74
N GLN A 345 -25.77 -19.59 -11.10
CA GLN A 345 -26.00 -20.75 -10.25
C GLN A 345 -24.93 -20.90 -9.13
N TRP A 346 -23.81 -20.20 -9.25
CA TRP A 346 -22.61 -20.36 -8.42
C TRP A 346 -22.35 -19.16 -7.50
N LYS A 347 -23.43 -18.57 -6.97
CA LYS A 347 -23.37 -17.36 -6.11
C LYS A 347 -22.45 -17.58 -4.92
N GLY A 348 -21.56 -16.61 -4.67
CA GLY A 348 -20.62 -16.59 -3.56
C GLY A 348 -19.36 -17.45 -3.73
N PHE A 349 -19.16 -18.11 -4.88
CA PHE A 349 -17.97 -18.96 -5.10
C PHE A 349 -16.69 -18.13 -5.22
N ILE A 350 -16.70 -17.08 -6.05
CA ILE A 350 -15.54 -16.20 -6.27
C ILE A 350 -14.97 -15.66 -4.95
N PRO A 351 -15.74 -14.98 -4.08
CA PRO A 351 -15.18 -14.46 -2.84
C PRO A 351 -14.81 -15.54 -1.82
N ALA A 352 -15.40 -16.73 -1.89
CA ALA A 352 -14.99 -17.84 -1.03
C ALA A 352 -13.61 -18.41 -1.43
N LEU A 353 -13.32 -18.44 -2.73
CA LEU A 353 -12.10 -19.03 -3.29
C LEU A 353 -10.91 -18.07 -3.33
N TYR A 354 -11.16 -16.78 -3.58
CA TYR A 354 -10.13 -15.76 -3.83
C TYR A 354 -10.14 -14.61 -2.82
N GLY A 355 -11.03 -14.67 -1.83
CA GLY A 355 -11.14 -13.69 -0.76
C GLY A 355 -12.15 -12.58 -1.01
N SER A 356 -12.48 -11.85 0.05
CA SER A 356 -13.54 -10.83 0.04
C SER A 356 -13.24 -9.60 -0.81
N ALA A 357 -12.01 -9.46 -1.33
CA ALA A 357 -11.67 -8.43 -2.30
C ALA A 357 -12.48 -8.57 -3.60
N PHE A 358 -12.99 -9.76 -3.91
CA PHE A 358 -13.82 -10.01 -5.10
C PHE A 358 -15.31 -10.17 -4.76
N SER A 359 -15.72 -9.75 -3.55
CA SER A 359 -17.13 -9.79 -3.14
C SER A 359 -17.94 -8.67 -3.80
N LEU A 360 -19.13 -9.03 -4.28
CA LEU A 360 -20.14 -8.10 -4.76
C LEU A 360 -21.31 -8.03 -3.77
N PRO A 361 -22.03 -6.89 -3.71
CA PRO A 361 -23.30 -6.81 -2.98
C PRO A 361 -24.35 -7.77 -3.54
N ASP A 362 -24.34 -7.95 -4.87
CA ASP A 362 -25.20 -8.86 -5.62
C ASP A 362 -24.36 -9.51 -6.73
N ASP A 363 -24.33 -10.84 -6.77
CA ASP A 363 -23.70 -11.66 -7.82
C ASP A 363 -24.71 -12.62 -8.46
N SER A 364 -25.99 -12.23 -8.50
CA SER A 364 -27.10 -13.07 -8.95
C SER A 364 -27.14 -13.34 -10.46
N VAL A 365 -26.42 -12.56 -11.26
CA VAL A 365 -26.39 -12.65 -12.72
C VAL A 365 -24.99 -12.99 -13.21
N CYS A 366 -24.93 -13.78 -14.28
CA CYS A 366 -23.70 -14.09 -15.02
C CYS A 366 -23.93 -13.86 -16.52
N ALA A 367 -22.95 -13.30 -17.21
CA ALA A 367 -22.87 -13.23 -18.67
C ALA A 367 -21.50 -13.68 -19.14
N THR A 368 -21.37 -14.00 -20.43
CA THR A 368 -20.06 -14.24 -21.05
C THR A 368 -19.77 -13.20 -22.10
N VAL A 369 -18.56 -12.65 -22.06
CA VAL A 369 -18.12 -11.62 -22.99
C VAL A 369 -16.61 -11.72 -23.22
N SER A 370 -16.19 -11.75 -24.48
CA SER A 370 -14.78 -11.76 -24.88
C SER A 370 -13.94 -12.84 -24.17
N GLY A 371 -14.53 -14.02 -23.93
CA GLY A 371 -13.88 -15.12 -23.23
C GLY A 371 -13.78 -14.99 -21.71
N TRP A 372 -14.54 -14.07 -21.10
CA TRP A 372 -14.69 -13.91 -19.66
C TRP A 372 -16.09 -14.26 -19.19
N LEU A 373 -16.20 -14.77 -17.96
CA LEU A 373 -17.46 -14.86 -17.20
C LEU A 373 -17.57 -13.61 -16.34
N VAL A 374 -18.65 -12.84 -16.45
CA VAL A 374 -18.86 -11.58 -15.73
C VAL A 374 -20.06 -11.72 -14.81
N TYR A 375 -19.90 -11.34 -13.55
CA TYR A 375 -20.86 -11.54 -12.47
C TYR A 375 -21.22 -10.22 -11.81
N GLY A 376 -22.49 -10.06 -11.44
CA GLY A 376 -22.99 -8.87 -10.75
C GLY A 376 -24.50 -8.88 -10.57
N SER A 377 -25.07 -7.72 -10.25
CA SER A 377 -26.50 -7.50 -10.40
C SER A 377 -26.89 -7.50 -11.88
N ARG A 378 -28.19 -7.63 -12.19
CA ARG A 378 -28.69 -7.49 -13.57
C ARG A 378 -28.24 -6.17 -14.19
N GLU A 379 -28.44 -5.08 -13.47
CA GLU A 379 -28.13 -3.72 -13.93
C GLU A 379 -26.64 -3.53 -14.19
N ASP A 380 -25.77 -3.98 -13.28
CA ASP A 380 -24.32 -3.85 -13.44
C ASP A 380 -23.79 -4.68 -14.62
N VAL A 381 -24.31 -5.90 -14.80
CA VAL A 381 -23.89 -6.78 -15.91
C VAL A 381 -24.37 -6.22 -17.25
N ASP A 382 -25.64 -5.80 -17.34
CA ASP A 382 -26.18 -5.18 -18.57
C ASP A 382 -25.37 -3.92 -18.92
N GLY A 383 -25.14 -3.03 -17.95
CA GLY A 383 -24.35 -1.81 -18.13
C GLY A 383 -22.89 -2.10 -18.51
N PHE A 384 -22.30 -3.17 -17.99
CA PHE A 384 -20.95 -3.60 -18.37
C PHE A 384 -20.90 -4.00 -19.84
N LEU A 385 -21.87 -4.80 -20.31
CA LEU A 385 -21.94 -5.24 -21.70
C LEU A 385 -22.17 -4.06 -22.67
N GLU A 386 -22.95 -3.06 -22.26
CA GLU A 386 -23.16 -1.83 -23.04
C GLU A 386 -21.90 -0.95 -23.11
N SER A 387 -21.08 -0.94 -22.07
CA SER A 387 -19.86 -0.13 -21.98
C SER A 387 -18.68 -0.64 -22.82
N GLN A 388 -18.79 -1.83 -23.44
CA GLN A 388 -17.70 -2.52 -24.16
C GLN A 388 -17.29 -1.90 -25.52
N ALA A 389 -17.75 -0.70 -25.86
CA ALA A 389 -17.36 -0.04 -27.11
C ALA A 389 -16.00 0.70 -27.00
N ARG A 390 -14.94 0.00 -27.43
CA ARG A 390 -13.59 0.47 -27.84
C ARG A 390 -12.56 0.74 -26.73
N ILE A 391 -11.84 -0.34 -26.41
CA ILE A 391 -10.37 -0.45 -26.25
C ILE A 391 -9.68 0.87 -25.91
N VAL A 392 -9.54 1.14 -24.62
CA VAL A 392 -8.36 1.86 -24.16
C VAL A 392 -7.17 1.00 -24.61
N GLU A 393 -6.20 1.57 -25.33
CA GLU A 393 -4.86 0.98 -25.39
C GLU A 393 -4.32 1.01 -23.96
N THR A 394 -4.80 0.08 -23.12
CA THR A 394 -4.47 0.11 -21.71
C THR A 394 -2.99 -0.19 -21.62
N GLU A 395 -2.24 0.65 -20.92
CA GLU A 395 -0.91 0.32 -20.39
C GLU A 395 -0.95 -0.85 -19.40
N TRP A 396 -2.03 -1.66 -19.41
CA TRP A 396 -2.28 -2.77 -18.51
C TRP A 396 -1.14 -3.79 -18.61
N PRO A 397 -0.46 -4.08 -17.49
CA PRO A 397 0.56 -5.12 -17.45
C PRO A 397 -0.01 -6.49 -17.84
N ARG A 398 0.44 -7.03 -18.99
CA ARG A 398 -0.11 -8.27 -19.56
C ARG A 398 0.59 -9.55 -19.16
N ARG A 399 1.91 -9.53 -18.96
CA ARG A 399 2.72 -10.75 -18.78
C ARG A 399 3.59 -10.70 -17.55
N GLY A 400 3.78 -11.86 -16.93
CA GLY A 400 4.74 -12.02 -15.86
C GLY A 400 4.32 -11.29 -14.58
N VAL A 401 3.03 -11.33 -14.26
CA VAL A 401 2.43 -10.61 -13.12
C VAL A 401 1.78 -11.58 -12.12
N HIS A 402 1.83 -11.22 -10.84
CA HIS A 402 1.04 -11.89 -9.80
C HIS A 402 -0.27 -11.17 -9.54
N ILE A 403 -0.28 -9.86 -9.67
CA ILE A 403 -1.43 -9.02 -9.40
C ILE A 403 -1.22 -7.66 -10.04
N VAL A 404 -2.29 -7.10 -10.58
CA VAL A 404 -2.32 -5.77 -11.17
C VAL A 404 -3.51 -5.04 -10.61
N MET A 405 -3.30 -3.83 -10.14
CA MET A 405 -4.35 -2.92 -9.71
C MET A 405 -4.24 -1.63 -10.49
N TYR A 406 -5.38 -1.09 -10.83
CA TYR A 406 -5.54 0.24 -11.38
C TYR A 406 -6.55 1.00 -10.52
N LYS A 407 -6.25 2.28 -10.26
CA LYS A 407 -7.19 3.21 -9.68
C LYS A 407 -6.93 4.62 -10.18
N SER A 408 -7.92 5.22 -10.85
CA SER A 408 -7.94 6.65 -11.19
C SER A 408 -6.61 7.16 -11.81
N GLY A 409 -6.08 6.44 -12.80
CA GLY A 409 -4.82 6.78 -13.47
C GLY A 409 -3.54 6.28 -12.78
N THR A 410 -3.64 5.56 -11.67
CA THR A 410 -2.46 4.98 -10.99
C THR A 410 -2.50 3.45 -11.07
N PHE A 411 -1.37 2.87 -11.48
CA PHE A 411 -1.15 1.43 -11.50
C PHE A 411 -0.31 0.98 -10.31
N VAL A 412 -0.63 -0.20 -9.79
CA VAL A 412 0.24 -0.99 -8.92
C VAL A 412 0.35 -2.38 -9.53
N CYS A 413 1.58 -2.82 -9.80
CA CYS A 413 1.82 -4.11 -10.43
C CYS A 413 2.87 -4.88 -9.66
N TRP A 414 2.52 -6.12 -9.35
CA TRP A 414 3.50 -7.11 -8.97
C TRP A 414 3.95 -7.88 -10.20
N SER A 415 5.20 -7.69 -10.57
CA SER A 415 5.82 -8.46 -11.64
C SER A 415 7.04 -9.23 -11.15
N LYS A 416 7.67 -9.97 -12.06
CA LYS A 416 8.99 -10.57 -11.85
C LYS A 416 10.10 -9.59 -11.44
N LYS A 417 9.90 -8.29 -11.62
CA LYS A 417 10.84 -7.22 -11.20
C LYS A 417 10.54 -6.68 -9.80
N GLY A 418 9.58 -7.27 -9.08
CA GLY A 418 9.06 -6.75 -7.82
C GLY A 418 7.81 -5.90 -8.03
N ILE A 419 7.52 -5.08 -7.02
CA ILE A 419 6.32 -4.24 -6.97
C ILE A 419 6.66 -2.84 -7.47
N SER A 420 5.91 -2.36 -8.46
CA SER A 420 6.03 -1.00 -8.96
C SER A 420 4.69 -0.28 -8.94
N LEU A 421 4.75 1.03 -8.72
CA LEU A 421 3.64 1.95 -8.77
C LEU A 421 3.98 3.10 -9.70
N TRP A 422 3.06 3.47 -10.59
CA TRP A 422 3.25 4.58 -11.51
C TRP A 422 1.91 5.16 -11.94
N ASN A 423 1.91 6.40 -12.41
CA ASN A 423 0.75 6.99 -13.05
C ASN A 423 0.78 6.65 -14.53
N SER A 424 -0.37 6.23 -15.09
CA SER A 424 -0.56 6.21 -16.53
C SER A 424 -0.50 7.64 -17.04
N VAL A 425 0.25 7.88 -18.12
CA VAL A 425 0.35 9.21 -18.72
C VAL A 425 -1.05 9.66 -19.13
N GLN A 426 -1.53 10.77 -18.58
CA GLN A 426 -2.73 11.46 -19.07
C GLN A 426 -2.36 12.39 -20.23
#